data_AF-A0A3N5VHM5-F1
#
_entry.id   AF-A0A3N5VHM5-F1
#
_cell.length_a   1.000
_cell.length_b   1.000
_cell.length_c   1.000
_cell.angle_alpha   90.00
_cell.angle_beta   90.00
_cell.angle_gamma   90.00
#
_symmetry.space_group_name_H-M   'P 1'
#
loop_
_entity.id
_entity.type
_entity.pdbx_description
1 polymer ?
#
loop_
_entity_poly.entity_id
_entity_poly.type
_entity_poly.pdbx_seq_one_letter_code
_entity_poly.pdbx_strand_id
1 'polypeptide(L)'
;MAEILNRHKTGSADFVCGETPKPYRRNIFARYAAGELQYLVNVGVATEGFDEPGIEYIIMARPTKSRALFAQMAGRGTRPLAGVVDGLVDAEARKTAIAASGKPLMQIVDFVGNAGKHKLMHATDVLGGKYSDEIVELAQRHAEKSDKPVDIASELVKAEREIERRRRMREEAAARQSLKLRSRYSTSKIDPFDVLDVMPCREPGWHKGRPPSDKQRALLEKWGVPIPEGLTFVHASQLIDTLIKNREAGKPTFKQAKCLNRYGLQAQTFTEASALMDQLAKNGWKP
;
A
#
# COMPACT_ATOMS: atom_id res chain seq x y z
N MET A 1 6.61 -1.72 33.57
CA MET A 1 6.05 -2.79 32.72
C MET A 1 6.55 -4.17 33.13
N ALA A 2 7.86 -4.47 33.04
CA ALA A 2 8.39 -5.78 33.43
C ALA A 2 8.00 -6.20 34.86
N GLU A 3 8.06 -5.26 35.81
CA GLU A 3 7.57 -5.50 37.19
C GLU A 3 6.09 -5.92 37.23
N ILE A 4 5.23 -5.27 36.45
CA ILE A 4 3.79 -5.59 36.38
C ILE A 4 3.59 -7.00 35.82
N LEU A 5 4.31 -7.37 34.75
CA LEU A 5 4.26 -8.72 34.18
C LEU A 5 4.73 -9.78 35.22
N ASN A 6 5.76 -9.45 36.00
CA ASN A 6 6.25 -10.32 37.07
C ASN A 6 5.29 -10.47 38.26
N ARG A 7 4.35 -9.53 38.47
CA ARG A 7 3.26 -9.69 39.45
C ARG A 7 2.28 -10.79 39.04
N HIS A 8 2.09 -10.99 37.73
CA HIS A 8 1.22 -12.05 37.20
C HIS A 8 1.92 -13.40 37.13
N LYS A 9 3.20 -13.41 36.73
CA LYS A 9 4.03 -14.62 36.69
C LYS A 9 5.46 -14.25 37.07
N THR A 10 5.88 -14.60 38.27
CA THR A 10 7.19 -14.26 38.80
C THR A 10 8.32 -14.79 37.91
N GLY A 11 9.29 -13.93 37.59
CA GLY A 11 10.45 -14.26 36.75
C GLY A 11 10.13 -14.41 35.26
N SER A 12 8.90 -14.11 34.82
CA SER A 12 8.51 -14.23 33.41
C SER A 12 8.99 -13.08 32.53
N ALA A 13 9.39 -11.94 33.11
CA ALA A 13 9.74 -10.75 32.36
C ALA A 13 11.02 -10.07 32.88
N ASP A 14 11.77 -9.47 31.97
CA ASP A 14 12.91 -8.61 32.29
C ASP A 14 12.91 -7.35 31.39
N PHE A 15 13.73 -6.35 31.74
CA PHE A 15 13.79 -5.08 31.02
C PHE A 15 15.21 -4.71 30.62
N VAL A 16 15.33 -4.06 29.45
CA VAL A 16 16.62 -3.55 28.95
C VAL A 16 16.45 -2.16 28.35
N CYS A 17 17.37 -1.24 28.71
CA CYS A 17 17.49 0.11 28.15
C CYS A 17 18.96 0.49 27.90
N GLY A 18 19.18 1.68 27.34
CA GLY A 18 20.53 2.18 27.01
C GLY A 18 21.48 2.25 28.22
N GLU A 19 20.93 2.42 29.42
CA GLU A 19 21.68 2.51 30.68
C GLU A 19 21.99 1.14 31.28
N THR A 20 21.38 0.06 30.79
CA THR A 20 21.61 -1.30 31.30
C THR A 20 23.06 -1.72 31.04
N PRO A 21 23.84 -2.06 32.10
CA PRO A 21 25.24 -2.46 31.95
C PRO A 21 25.41 -3.65 31.00
N LYS A 22 26.46 -3.62 30.18
CA LYS A 22 26.72 -4.65 29.14
C LYS A 22 26.67 -6.11 29.65
N PRO A 23 27.24 -6.46 30.83
CA PRO A 23 27.17 -7.84 31.33
C PRO A 23 25.74 -8.26 31.64
N TYR A 24 24.96 -7.38 32.27
CA TYR A 24 23.57 -7.64 32.64
C TYR A 24 22.68 -7.76 31.40
N ARG A 25 22.86 -6.86 30.42
CA ARG A 25 22.17 -6.94 29.13
C ARG A 25 22.42 -8.27 28.41
N ARG A 26 23.68 -8.74 28.37
CA ARG A 26 24.02 -10.04 27.76
C ARG A 26 23.31 -11.19 28.48
N ASN A 27 23.26 -11.16 29.82
CA ASN A 27 22.57 -12.17 30.59
C ASN A 27 21.06 -12.17 30.30
N ILE A 28 20.40 -11.00 30.27
CA ILE A 28 18.98 -10.89 29.92
C ILE A 28 18.68 -11.51 28.55
N PHE A 29 19.48 -11.16 27.53
CA PHE A 29 19.28 -11.72 26.19
C PHE A 29 19.52 -13.22 26.13
N ALA A 30 20.51 -13.74 26.85
CA ALA A 30 20.74 -15.18 26.94
C ALA A 30 19.56 -15.91 27.59
N ARG A 31 19.02 -15.37 28.69
CA ARG A 31 17.85 -15.94 29.38
C ARG A 31 16.59 -15.89 28.51
N TYR A 32 16.40 -14.81 27.75
CA TYR A 32 15.30 -14.71 26.79
C TYR A 32 15.44 -15.73 25.65
N ALA A 33 16.63 -15.86 25.05
CA ALA A 33 16.90 -16.84 24.00
C ALA A 33 16.76 -18.29 24.51
N ALA A 34 17.09 -18.55 25.77
CA ALA A 34 16.87 -19.85 26.43
C ALA A 34 15.39 -20.15 26.77
N GLY A 35 14.48 -19.20 26.54
CA GLY A 35 13.05 -19.34 26.88
C GLY A 35 12.74 -19.21 28.36
N GLU A 36 13.70 -18.79 29.19
CA GLU A 36 13.48 -18.55 30.63
C GLU A 36 12.61 -17.31 30.87
N LEU A 37 12.70 -16.33 29.97
CA LEU A 37 11.88 -15.12 29.98
C LEU A 37 10.81 -15.24 28.91
N GLN A 38 9.55 -15.13 29.32
CA GLN A 38 8.41 -15.06 28.41
C GLN A 38 8.26 -13.68 27.76
N TYR A 39 8.69 -12.62 28.45
CA TYR A 39 8.56 -11.24 27.98
C TYR A 39 9.88 -10.47 28.12
N LEU A 40 10.31 -9.83 27.04
CA LEU A 40 11.44 -8.91 27.03
C LEU A 40 10.95 -7.48 26.80
N VAL A 41 11.02 -6.64 27.83
CA VAL A 41 10.65 -5.23 27.73
C VAL A 41 11.87 -4.42 27.29
N ASN A 42 11.89 -4.00 26.02
CA ASN A 42 12.99 -3.26 25.43
C ASN A 42 12.66 -1.77 25.24
N VAL A 43 13.62 -0.90 25.57
CA VAL A 43 13.61 0.53 25.22
C VAL A 43 14.92 0.92 24.52
N GLY A 44 14.88 1.01 23.19
CA GLY A 44 15.97 1.58 22.38
C GLY A 44 17.25 0.75 22.29
N VAL A 45 17.24 -0.53 22.71
CA VAL A 45 18.42 -1.41 22.71
C VAL A 45 18.32 -2.53 21.69
N ALA A 46 17.17 -3.20 21.60
CA ALA A 46 16.90 -4.22 20.58
C ALA A 46 16.59 -3.61 19.20
N THR A 47 17.16 -2.46 18.89
CA THR A 47 17.05 -1.79 17.59
C THR A 47 18.09 -2.32 16.60
N GLU A 48 19.27 -2.71 17.07
CA GLU A 48 20.39 -3.24 16.27
C GLU A 48 21.03 -4.46 16.96
N GLY A 49 21.41 -5.48 16.18
CA GLY A 49 22.14 -6.66 16.66
C GLY A 49 21.34 -7.66 17.52
N PHE A 50 20.09 -7.37 17.85
CA PHE A 50 19.18 -8.36 18.46
C PHE A 50 18.47 -9.15 17.35
N ASP A 51 18.76 -10.44 17.30
CA ASP A 51 18.20 -11.36 16.34
C ASP A 51 17.72 -12.64 17.02
N GLU A 52 16.42 -12.70 17.28
CA GLU A 52 15.78 -13.85 17.93
C GLU A 52 14.62 -14.33 17.04
N PRO A 53 14.84 -15.38 16.22
CA PRO A 53 13.80 -15.95 15.36
C PRO A 53 12.58 -16.47 16.13
N GLY A 54 12.73 -16.82 17.41
CA GLY A 54 11.65 -17.31 18.27
C GLY A 54 10.59 -16.27 18.66
N ILE A 55 10.73 -14.99 18.28
CA ILE A 55 9.74 -13.95 18.65
C ILE A 55 8.43 -14.16 17.90
N GLU A 56 7.38 -14.56 18.62
CA GLU A 56 6.03 -14.73 18.07
C GLU A 56 5.12 -13.51 18.31
N TYR A 57 5.37 -12.76 19.38
CA TYR A 57 4.53 -11.63 19.80
C TYR A 57 5.34 -10.34 19.88
N ILE A 58 4.83 -9.28 19.28
CA ILE A 58 5.38 -7.92 19.41
C ILE A 58 4.30 -7.00 19.95
N ILE A 59 4.62 -6.36 21.08
CA ILE A 59 3.74 -5.39 21.72
C ILE A 59 4.29 -3.99 21.48
N MET A 60 3.56 -3.20 20.70
CA MET A 60 3.91 -1.83 20.36
C MET A 60 3.40 -0.88 21.45
N ALA A 61 4.19 -0.73 22.51
CA ALA A 61 3.87 0.14 23.65
C ALA A 61 4.36 1.60 23.46
N ARG A 62 4.87 1.96 22.27
CA ARG A 62 5.41 3.28 21.96
C ARG A 62 4.54 4.00 20.92
N PRO A 63 4.04 5.22 21.20
CA PRO A 63 3.42 6.04 20.16
C PRO A 63 4.48 6.41 19.12
N THR A 64 4.34 5.86 17.92
CA THR A 64 5.34 5.97 16.85
C THR A 64 4.77 6.73 15.66
N LYS A 65 5.42 7.85 15.31
CA LYS A 65 5.09 8.65 14.11
C LYS A 65 5.87 8.25 12.86
N SER A 66 6.91 7.43 13.02
CA SER A 66 7.81 7.01 11.94
C SER A 66 7.45 5.62 11.42
N ARG A 67 7.10 5.54 10.13
CA ARG A 67 6.86 4.26 9.44
C ARG A 67 8.07 3.36 9.45
N ALA A 68 9.25 3.93 9.20
CA ALA A 68 10.49 3.17 9.18
C ALA A 68 10.77 2.53 10.55
N LEU A 69 10.57 3.29 11.63
CA LEU A 69 10.77 2.78 12.98
C LEU A 69 9.73 1.71 13.34
N PHE A 70 8.45 1.91 12.98
CA PHE A 70 7.42 0.89 13.16
C PHE A 70 7.77 -0.40 12.41
N ALA A 71 8.11 -0.29 11.12
CA ALA A 71 8.47 -1.44 10.29
C ALA A 71 9.73 -2.15 10.80
N GLN A 72 10.72 -1.42 11.32
CA GLN A 72 11.89 -2.00 11.96
C GLN A 72 11.52 -2.78 13.23
N MET A 73 10.66 -2.21 14.08
CA MET A 73 10.19 -2.88 15.31
C MET A 73 9.39 -4.14 14.97
N ALA A 74 8.37 -4.01 14.10
CA ALA A 74 7.53 -5.12 13.66
C ALA A 74 8.32 -6.22 12.92
N GLY A 75 9.27 -5.83 12.06
CA GLY A 75 10.08 -6.75 11.26
C GLY A 75 10.98 -7.67 12.08
N ARG A 76 11.20 -7.41 13.37
CA ARG A 76 12.02 -8.30 14.22
C ARG A 76 11.39 -9.68 14.38
N GLY A 77 10.07 -9.76 14.44
CA GLY A 77 9.36 -11.02 14.61
C GLY A 77 9.00 -11.72 13.31
N THR A 78 9.25 -11.11 12.14
CA THR A 78 8.88 -11.70 10.82
C THR A 78 9.86 -12.78 10.37
N ARG A 79 10.92 -13.04 11.14
CA ARG A 79 11.91 -14.06 10.81
C ARG A 79 11.33 -15.46 11.03
N PRO A 80 11.40 -16.36 10.03
CA PRO A 80 11.13 -17.78 10.23
C PRO A 80 12.12 -18.40 11.20
N LEU A 81 11.76 -19.53 11.81
CA LEU A 81 12.69 -20.30 12.63
C LEU A 81 13.85 -20.81 11.76
N ALA A 82 15.03 -20.95 12.37
CA ALA A 82 16.21 -21.48 11.69
C ALA A 82 15.93 -22.88 11.11
N GLY A 83 16.39 -23.13 9.87
CA GLY A 83 16.16 -24.40 9.17
C GLY A 83 14.81 -24.54 8.48
N VAL A 84 13.83 -23.63 8.70
CA VAL A 84 12.48 -23.77 8.11
C VAL A 84 12.45 -23.41 6.63
N VAL A 85 13.13 -22.33 6.24
CA VAL A 85 13.09 -21.81 4.86
C VAL A 85 14.44 -21.93 4.14
N ASP A 86 15.44 -22.48 4.81
CA ASP A 86 16.81 -22.52 4.32
C ASP A 86 16.91 -23.46 3.10
N GLY A 87 17.43 -22.95 1.99
CA GLY A 87 17.53 -23.70 0.73
C GLY A 87 16.26 -23.75 -0.13
N LEU A 88 15.14 -23.16 0.33
CA LEU A 88 13.90 -23.11 -0.44
C LEU A 88 13.88 -21.90 -1.40
N VAL A 89 13.97 -22.18 -2.69
CA VAL A 89 13.95 -21.16 -3.76
C VAL A 89 12.54 -20.66 -4.10
N ASP A 90 11.53 -21.51 -4.00
CA ASP A 90 10.15 -21.18 -4.35
C ASP A 90 9.39 -20.49 -3.20
N ALA A 91 8.53 -19.53 -3.56
CA ALA A 91 7.76 -18.75 -2.59
C ALA A 91 6.63 -19.56 -1.93
N GLU A 92 5.95 -20.43 -2.67
CA GLU A 92 4.88 -21.28 -2.13
C GLU A 92 5.47 -22.39 -1.24
N ALA A 93 6.64 -22.93 -1.60
CA ALA A 93 7.38 -23.85 -0.75
C ALA A 93 7.75 -23.21 0.59
N ARG A 94 8.26 -21.97 0.60
CA ARG A 94 8.56 -21.23 1.84
C ARG A 94 7.32 -20.99 2.69
N LYS A 95 6.20 -20.58 2.09
CA LYS A 95 4.94 -20.35 2.81
C LYS A 95 4.44 -21.64 3.46
N THR A 96 4.48 -22.75 2.73
CA THR A 96 4.06 -24.06 3.24
C THR A 96 4.94 -24.51 4.40
N ALA A 97 6.27 -24.34 4.28
CA ALA A 97 7.21 -24.67 5.34
C ALA A 97 6.99 -23.81 6.61
N ILE A 98 6.77 -22.50 6.45
CA ILE A 98 6.43 -21.61 7.57
C ILE A 98 5.14 -22.06 8.24
N ALA A 99 4.09 -22.33 7.47
CA ALA A 99 2.79 -22.75 7.98
C ALA A 99 2.85 -24.09 8.75
N ALA A 100 3.77 -24.98 8.40
CA ALA A 100 4.00 -26.25 9.09
C ALA A 100 5.01 -26.17 10.25
N SER A 101 5.66 -25.01 10.44
CA SER A 101 6.70 -24.85 11.47
C SER A 101 6.11 -24.62 12.86
N GLY A 102 6.97 -24.65 13.89
CA GLY A 102 6.61 -24.26 15.25
C GLY A 102 6.17 -22.79 15.40
N LYS A 103 6.38 -21.96 14.35
CA LYS A 103 6.00 -20.55 14.30
C LYS A 103 5.28 -20.25 12.97
N PRO A 104 4.00 -20.61 12.85
CA PRO A 104 3.24 -20.39 11.62
C PRO A 104 2.83 -18.93 11.40
N LEU A 105 2.76 -18.14 12.48
CA LEU A 105 2.35 -16.74 12.46
C LEU A 105 3.09 -15.93 13.52
N MET A 106 3.06 -14.61 13.36
CA MET A 106 3.41 -13.65 14.40
C MET A 106 2.17 -12.83 14.76
N GLN A 107 2.08 -12.34 15.99
CA GLN A 107 1.05 -11.41 16.41
C GLN A 107 1.67 -10.07 16.81
N ILE A 108 1.08 -8.98 16.28
CA ILE A 108 1.44 -7.62 16.66
C ILE A 108 0.25 -7.02 17.40
N VAL A 109 0.49 -6.61 18.64
CA VAL A 109 -0.49 -5.91 19.47
C VAL A 109 -0.08 -4.44 19.52
N ASP A 110 -0.88 -3.58 18.90
CA ASP A 110 -0.70 -2.13 18.96
C ASP A 110 -1.74 -1.53 19.90
N PHE A 111 -1.28 -1.04 21.06
CA PHE A 111 -2.15 -0.39 22.03
C PHE A 111 -2.54 1.04 21.63
N VAL A 112 -1.92 1.61 20.59
CA VAL A 112 -2.04 3.03 20.24
C VAL A 112 -3.18 3.26 19.24
N GLY A 113 -4.38 2.86 19.64
CA GLY A 113 -5.65 3.44 19.18
C GLY A 113 -6.16 4.60 20.06
N ASN A 114 -5.49 4.91 21.19
CA ASN A 114 -6.06 5.75 22.26
C ASN A 114 -5.45 7.17 22.40
N ALA A 115 -4.70 7.66 21.41
CA ALA A 115 -4.15 9.02 21.43
C ALA A 115 -4.77 9.88 20.33
N GLY A 116 -6.03 10.29 20.53
CA GLY A 116 -6.84 11.10 19.62
C GLY A 116 -6.36 12.54 19.36
N LYS A 117 -5.05 12.82 19.35
CA LYS A 117 -4.52 14.16 19.07
C LYS A 117 -3.51 14.26 17.92
N HIS A 118 -2.96 13.18 17.38
CA HIS A 118 -2.02 13.28 16.24
C HIS A 118 -2.08 12.07 15.28
N LYS A 119 -1.82 12.29 13.98
CA LYS A 119 -1.72 11.28 12.90
C LYS A 119 -0.57 10.32 13.20
N LEU A 120 -0.86 9.23 13.93
CA LEU A 120 0.08 8.16 14.28
C LEU A 120 -0.02 7.05 13.22
N MET A 121 1.05 6.26 13.10
CA MET A 121 1.12 5.15 12.15
C MET A 121 0.29 3.97 12.65
N HIS A 122 -0.59 3.41 11.82
CA HIS A 122 -1.40 2.24 12.12
C HIS A 122 -0.94 1.00 11.33
N ALA A 123 -1.42 -0.19 11.70
CA ALA A 123 -1.20 -1.41 10.92
C ALA A 123 -1.65 -1.25 9.45
N THR A 124 -2.71 -0.47 9.21
CA THR A 124 -3.21 -0.08 7.88
C THR A 124 -2.18 0.71 7.06
N ASP A 125 -1.37 1.58 7.67
CA ASP A 125 -0.35 2.35 6.96
C ASP A 125 0.85 1.51 6.50
N VAL A 126 1.08 0.38 7.18
CA VAL A 126 2.16 -0.56 6.84
C VAL A 126 1.69 -1.55 5.78
N LEU A 127 0.53 -2.18 6.01
CA LEU A 127 -0.05 -3.20 5.14
C LEU A 127 -0.75 -2.60 3.90
N GLY A 128 -1.23 -1.36 4.01
CA GLY A 128 -1.97 -0.65 2.97
C GLY A 128 -1.11 0.00 1.89
N GLY A 129 0.20 -0.29 1.82
CA GLY A 129 1.12 0.39 0.89
C GLY A 129 0.78 0.27 -0.60
N LYS A 130 -0.09 -0.67 -0.98
CA LYS A 130 -0.62 -0.85 -2.35
C LYS A 130 -1.95 -0.13 -2.61
N TYR A 131 -2.59 0.39 -1.57
CA TYR A 131 -3.93 1.00 -1.61
C TYR A 131 -3.83 2.54 -1.53
N SER A 132 -4.85 3.24 -2.04
CA SER A 132 -4.93 4.71 -1.99
C SER A 132 -5.19 5.20 -0.56
N ASP A 133 -4.82 6.46 -0.27
CA ASP A 133 -5.08 7.07 1.06
C ASP A 133 -6.59 7.06 1.39
N GLU A 134 -7.47 7.20 0.39
CA GLU A 134 -8.92 7.14 0.57
C GLU A 134 -9.39 5.74 1.04
N ILE A 135 -8.82 4.67 0.50
CA ILE A 135 -9.10 3.28 0.89
C ILE A 135 -8.60 3.02 2.32
N VAL A 136 -7.37 3.45 2.62
CA VAL A 136 -6.76 3.29 3.94
C VAL A 136 -7.57 4.03 5.01
N GLU A 137 -7.97 5.27 4.75
CA GLU A 137 -8.79 6.07 5.67
C GLU A 137 -10.21 5.51 5.84
N LEU A 138 -10.78 4.90 4.81
CA LEU A 138 -12.08 4.23 4.90
C LEU A 138 -11.99 2.95 5.73
N ALA A 139 -10.99 2.11 5.46
CA ALA A 139 -10.73 0.89 6.24
C ALA A 139 -10.43 1.21 7.71
N GLN A 140 -9.69 2.29 7.97
CA GLN A 140 -9.43 2.75 9.33
C GLN A 140 -10.71 3.21 10.03
N ARG A 141 -11.57 4.00 9.36
CA ARG A 141 -12.88 4.39 9.93
C ARG A 141 -13.78 3.20 10.21
N HIS A 142 -13.71 2.14 9.42
CA HIS A 142 -14.45 0.90 9.68
C HIS A 142 -13.88 0.17 10.90
N ALA A 143 -12.55 0.08 11.01
CA ALA A 143 -11.88 -0.53 12.15
C ALA A 143 -12.15 0.21 13.46
N GLU A 144 -12.10 1.55 13.46
CA GLU A 144 -12.37 2.40 14.64
C GLU A 144 -13.82 2.31 15.13
N LYS A 145 -14.78 2.01 14.24
CA LYS A 145 -16.19 1.85 14.59
C LYS A 145 -16.55 0.43 15.06
N SER A 146 -15.64 -0.52 14.94
CA SER A 146 -15.87 -1.89 15.36
C SER A 146 -15.52 -2.05 16.83
N ASP A 147 -16.45 -2.58 17.61
CA ASP A 147 -16.23 -2.95 19.02
C ASP A 147 -15.54 -4.32 19.18
N LYS A 148 -15.12 -4.92 18.06
CA LYS A 148 -14.47 -6.25 17.99
C LYS A 148 -13.15 -6.17 17.23
N PRO A 149 -12.20 -7.09 17.51
CA PRO A 149 -10.98 -7.22 16.73
C PRO A 149 -11.28 -7.35 15.24
N VAL A 150 -10.59 -6.56 14.42
CA VAL A 150 -10.84 -6.47 12.98
C VAL A 150 -9.60 -6.92 12.21
N ASP A 151 -9.80 -7.79 11.21
CA ASP A 151 -8.76 -8.10 10.25
C ASP A 151 -8.63 -6.95 9.23
N ILE A 152 -7.54 -6.18 9.38
CA ILE A 152 -7.22 -5.03 8.56
C ILE A 152 -7.06 -5.38 7.08
N ALA A 153 -6.52 -6.55 6.73
CA ALA A 153 -6.37 -6.94 5.33
C ALA A 153 -7.74 -7.12 4.66
N SER A 154 -8.68 -7.76 5.36
CA SER A 154 -10.05 -7.91 4.89
C SER A 154 -10.78 -6.56 4.75
N GLU A 155 -10.56 -5.62 5.67
CA GLU A 155 -11.18 -4.29 5.61
C GLU A 155 -10.64 -3.43 4.47
N LEU A 156 -9.35 -3.53 4.16
CA LEU A 156 -8.78 -2.83 3.00
C LEU A 156 -9.45 -3.31 1.69
N VAL A 157 -9.68 -4.61 1.54
CA VAL A 157 -10.40 -5.17 0.38
C VAL A 157 -11.87 -4.72 0.35
N LYS A 158 -12.55 -4.65 1.49
CA LYS A 158 -13.93 -4.15 1.55
C LYS A 158 -14.00 -2.66 1.19
N ALA A 159 -13.07 -1.86 1.72
CA ALA A 159 -13.00 -0.43 1.45
C ALA A 159 -12.72 -0.14 -0.03
N GLU A 160 -11.82 -0.89 -0.67
CA GLU A 160 -11.55 -0.84 -2.10
C GLU A 160 -12.82 -1.10 -2.92
N ARG A 161 -13.53 -2.20 -2.65
CA ARG A 161 -14.80 -2.54 -3.33
C ARG A 161 -15.86 -1.47 -3.16
N GLU A 162 -15.94 -0.86 -1.98
CA GLU A 162 -16.91 0.19 -1.73
C GLU A 162 -16.59 1.48 -2.47
N ILE A 163 -15.32 1.88 -2.51
CA ILE A 163 -14.88 3.07 -3.27
C ILE A 163 -15.09 2.85 -4.76
N GLU A 164 -14.75 1.67 -5.28
CA GLU A 164 -15.00 1.31 -6.68
C GLU A 164 -16.49 1.37 -7.02
N ARG A 165 -17.35 0.83 -6.15
CA ARG A 165 -18.81 0.93 -6.31
C ARG A 165 -19.29 2.39 -6.32
N ARG A 166 -18.76 3.22 -5.42
CA ARG A 166 -19.10 4.66 -5.37
C ARG A 166 -18.64 5.40 -6.63
N ARG A 167 -17.48 5.04 -7.16
CA ARG A 167 -16.93 5.61 -8.40
C ARG A 167 -17.81 5.24 -9.59
N ARG A 168 -18.12 3.96 -9.75
CA ARG A 168 -19.02 3.47 -10.81
C ARG A 168 -20.40 4.15 -10.78
N MET A 169 -20.98 4.31 -9.59
CA MET A 169 -22.25 5.04 -9.44
C MET A 169 -22.14 6.53 -9.83
N ARG A 170 -21.02 7.19 -9.51
CA ARG A 170 -20.77 8.58 -9.94
C ARG A 170 -20.60 8.68 -11.45
N GLU A 171 -19.89 7.74 -12.07
CA GLU A 171 -19.70 7.68 -13.51
C GLU A 171 -21.02 7.43 -14.25
N GLU A 172 -21.83 6.48 -13.78
CA GLU A 172 -23.16 6.23 -14.34
C GLU A 172 -24.09 7.45 -14.17
N ALA A 173 -24.04 8.13 -13.03
CA ALA A 173 -24.79 9.36 -12.80
C ALA A 173 -24.32 10.52 -13.69
N ALA A 174 -23.00 10.69 -13.85
CA ALA A 174 -22.40 11.68 -14.74
C ALA A 174 -22.72 11.38 -16.21
N ALA A 175 -22.73 10.11 -16.62
CA ALA A 175 -23.15 9.67 -17.95
C ALA A 175 -24.65 9.95 -18.19
N ARG A 176 -25.51 9.73 -17.18
CA ARG A 176 -26.93 10.10 -17.25
C ARG A 176 -27.14 11.62 -17.32
N GLN A 177 -26.29 12.41 -16.65
CA GLN A 177 -26.33 13.87 -16.72
C GLN A 177 -25.80 14.43 -18.04
N SER A 178 -24.73 13.86 -18.58
CA SER A 178 -24.14 14.30 -19.86
C SER A 178 -25.03 13.97 -21.06
N LEU A 179 -25.88 12.93 -20.97
CA LEU A 179 -26.91 12.62 -21.96
C LEU A 179 -28.01 13.71 -22.08
N LYS A 180 -28.25 14.48 -21.02
CA LYS A 180 -29.21 15.60 -21.03
C LYS A 180 -28.62 16.91 -21.57
N LEU A 181 -27.31 16.97 -21.79
CA LEU A 181 -26.54 18.15 -22.19
C LEU A 181 -25.80 17.90 -23.51
N ARG A 182 -26.49 17.46 -24.57
CA ARG A 182 -25.95 17.53 -25.95
C ARG A 182 -26.49 18.75 -26.68
N SER A 183 -25.91 19.91 -26.36
CA SER A 183 -25.85 21.09 -27.20
C SER A 183 -24.72 21.98 -26.67
N ARG A 184 -23.76 22.27 -27.56
CA ARG A 184 -22.52 23.06 -27.39
C ARG A 184 -21.26 22.27 -27.04
N TYR A 185 -20.34 22.31 -27.99
CA TYR A 185 -18.94 21.91 -27.85
C TYR A 185 -18.28 22.72 -26.73
N SER A 186 -17.66 22.02 -25.79
CA SER A 186 -16.85 22.62 -24.73
C SER A 186 -15.48 21.94 -24.72
N THR A 187 -14.43 22.75 -24.67
CA THR A 187 -13.04 22.33 -24.51
C THR A 187 -12.83 21.82 -23.09
N SER A 188 -13.05 20.52 -22.87
CA SER A 188 -12.83 19.86 -21.59
C SER A 188 -11.33 19.68 -21.31
N LYS A 189 -10.88 20.04 -20.10
CA LYS A 189 -9.59 19.59 -19.55
C LYS A 189 -9.64 18.06 -19.44
N ILE A 190 -8.79 17.36 -20.16
CA ILE A 190 -8.75 15.88 -20.20
C ILE A 190 -7.65 15.42 -19.24
N ASP A 191 -8.01 14.65 -18.23
CA ASP A 191 -7.05 13.97 -17.35
C ASP A 191 -6.47 12.72 -18.05
N PRO A 192 -5.14 12.59 -18.18
CA PRO A 192 -4.51 11.39 -18.72
C PRO A 192 -4.89 10.07 -18.04
N PHE A 193 -5.14 10.10 -16.72
CA PHE A 193 -5.46 8.91 -15.93
C PHE A 193 -6.82 8.33 -16.32
N ASP A 194 -7.80 9.20 -16.53
CA ASP A 194 -9.14 8.82 -16.99
C ASP A 194 -9.12 8.24 -18.41
N VAL A 195 -8.26 8.77 -19.28
CA VAL A 195 -8.13 8.25 -20.66
C VAL A 195 -7.55 6.84 -20.68
N LEU A 196 -6.61 6.56 -19.78
CA LEU A 196 -5.95 5.25 -19.68
C LEU A 196 -6.68 4.26 -18.78
N ASP A 197 -7.74 4.71 -18.10
CA ASP A 197 -8.45 3.95 -17.07
C ASP A 197 -7.49 3.41 -15.98
N VAL A 198 -6.59 4.29 -15.52
CA VAL A 198 -5.60 3.96 -14.49
C VAL A 198 -5.72 4.91 -13.32
N MET A 199 -5.71 4.38 -12.10
CA MET A 199 -5.74 5.19 -10.88
C MET A 199 -4.34 5.71 -10.53
N PRO A 200 -4.18 7.00 -10.18
CA PRO A 200 -2.90 7.56 -9.76
C PRO A 200 -2.41 6.90 -8.45
N CYS A 201 -1.16 6.47 -8.43
CA CYS A 201 -0.56 5.82 -7.28
C CYS A 201 -0.13 6.83 -6.21
N ARG A 202 0.07 6.35 -4.97
CA ARG A 202 0.51 7.18 -3.86
C ARG A 202 1.97 7.61 -4.04
N GLU A 203 2.24 8.88 -3.82
CA GLU A 203 3.60 9.42 -3.84
C GLU A 203 4.38 9.01 -2.59
N PRO A 204 5.59 8.42 -2.74
CA PRO A 204 6.50 8.25 -1.62
C PRO A 204 6.86 9.60 -0.99
N GLY A 205 6.99 9.65 0.33
CA GLY A 205 7.21 10.91 1.05
C GLY A 205 8.43 11.74 0.57
N TRP A 206 9.47 11.09 0.06
CA TRP A 206 10.67 11.74 -0.49
C TRP A 206 10.49 12.26 -1.94
N HIS A 207 9.39 11.93 -2.60
CA HIS A 207 9.02 12.45 -3.93
C HIS A 207 7.73 13.29 -3.90
N LYS A 208 7.15 13.51 -2.72
CA LYS A 208 5.87 14.19 -2.57
C LYS A 208 5.90 15.59 -3.16
N GLY A 209 5.01 15.87 -4.12
CA GLY A 209 4.89 17.15 -4.80
C GLY A 209 6.06 17.48 -5.72
N ARG A 210 6.98 16.53 -5.96
CA ARG A 210 8.10 16.74 -6.88
C ARG A 210 7.55 16.86 -8.30
N PRO A 211 7.92 17.90 -9.08
CA PRO A 211 7.48 18.02 -10.45
C PRO A 211 8.16 16.99 -11.38
N PRO A 212 7.53 16.63 -12.52
CA PRO A 212 8.11 15.76 -13.53
C PRO A 212 9.43 16.31 -14.06
N SER A 213 10.40 15.41 -14.26
CA SER A 213 11.67 15.72 -14.89
C SER A 213 11.49 16.08 -16.37
N ASP A 214 12.43 16.84 -16.93
CA ASP A 214 12.37 17.27 -18.34
C ASP A 214 12.28 16.08 -19.30
N LYS A 215 13.00 14.98 -18.99
CA LYS A 215 12.93 13.74 -19.77
C LYS A 215 11.53 13.12 -19.77
N GLN A 216 10.85 13.10 -18.61
CA GLN A 216 9.48 12.59 -18.52
C GLN A 216 8.50 13.49 -19.26
N ARG A 217 8.65 14.82 -19.14
CA ARG A 217 7.81 15.80 -19.86
C ARG A 217 7.93 15.62 -21.37
N ALA A 218 9.17 15.56 -21.88
CA ALA A 218 9.43 15.35 -23.30
C ALA A 218 8.87 14.02 -23.82
N LEU A 219 8.93 12.95 -23.01
CA LEU A 219 8.39 11.64 -23.40
C LEU A 219 6.85 11.64 -23.45
N LEU A 220 6.20 12.20 -22.43
CA LEU A 220 4.74 12.33 -22.39
C LEU A 220 4.23 13.19 -23.55
N GLU A 221 4.90 14.31 -23.83
CA GLU A 221 4.59 15.18 -24.96
C GLU A 221 4.75 14.44 -26.30
N LYS A 222 5.85 13.69 -26.49
CA LYS A 222 6.08 12.85 -27.67
C LYS A 222 4.95 11.83 -27.88
N TRP A 223 4.38 11.30 -26.81
CA TRP A 223 3.25 10.35 -26.86
C TRP A 223 1.87 11.03 -26.92
N GLY A 224 1.82 12.36 -26.90
CA GLY A 224 0.59 13.15 -26.99
C GLY A 224 -0.25 13.15 -25.72
N VAL A 225 0.38 12.89 -24.57
CA VAL A 225 -0.26 12.90 -23.26
C VAL A 225 -0.20 14.33 -22.70
N PRO A 226 -1.34 14.96 -22.37
CA PRO A 226 -1.32 16.30 -21.76
C PRO A 226 -0.69 16.23 -20.36
N ILE A 227 0.00 17.29 -19.97
CA ILE A 227 0.62 17.41 -18.64
C ILE A 227 -0.27 18.36 -17.82
N PRO A 228 -1.21 17.85 -17.00
CA PRO A 228 -2.07 18.70 -16.20
C PRO A 228 -1.27 19.46 -15.12
N GLU A 229 -1.81 20.60 -14.69
CA GLU A 229 -1.28 21.36 -13.57
C GLU A 229 -1.36 20.50 -12.30
N GLY A 230 -0.22 20.32 -11.62
CA GLY A 230 -0.12 19.44 -10.45
C GLY A 230 0.29 17.99 -10.76
N LEU A 231 0.55 17.61 -12.02
CA LEU A 231 1.14 16.30 -12.32
C LEU A 231 2.49 16.18 -11.61
N THR A 232 2.69 15.10 -10.85
CA THR A 232 3.93 14.87 -10.09
C THR A 232 4.89 13.93 -10.83
N PHE A 233 6.15 13.89 -10.37
CA PHE A 233 7.19 13.00 -10.87
C PHE A 233 6.76 11.53 -10.85
N VAL A 234 6.10 11.12 -9.77
CA VAL A 234 5.66 9.73 -9.56
C VAL A 234 4.51 9.39 -10.52
N HIS A 235 3.54 10.30 -10.64
CA HIS A 235 2.42 10.16 -11.57
C HIS A 235 2.88 10.15 -13.03
N ALA A 236 3.86 10.99 -13.38
CA ALA A 236 4.47 10.96 -14.69
C ALA A 236 5.16 9.62 -14.98
N SER A 237 5.93 9.07 -14.03
CA SER A 237 6.50 7.72 -14.18
C SER A 237 5.42 6.66 -14.36
N GLN A 238 4.35 6.71 -13.56
CA GLN A 238 3.26 5.75 -13.65
C GLN A 238 2.57 5.77 -15.03
N LEU A 239 2.29 6.97 -15.58
CA LEU A 239 1.72 7.11 -16.91
C LEU A 239 2.66 6.54 -17.97
N ILE A 240 3.97 6.82 -17.86
CA ILE A 240 4.97 6.31 -18.78
C ILE A 240 5.02 4.78 -18.74
N ASP A 241 5.10 4.19 -17.55
CA ASP A 241 5.15 2.74 -17.35
C ASP A 241 3.89 2.05 -17.89
N THR A 242 2.73 2.68 -17.67
CA THR A 242 1.45 2.19 -18.20
C THR A 242 1.44 2.18 -19.72
N LEU A 243 1.92 3.25 -20.36
CA LEU A 243 1.96 3.37 -21.81
C LEU A 243 2.94 2.37 -22.45
N ILE A 244 4.07 2.10 -21.79
CA ILE A 244 5.01 1.04 -22.20
C ILE A 244 4.33 -0.32 -22.15
N LYS A 245 3.70 -0.67 -21.02
CA LYS A 245 2.98 -1.94 -20.86
C LYS A 245 1.84 -2.09 -21.86
N ASN A 246 1.08 -1.02 -22.11
CA ASN A 246 0.01 -1.03 -23.11
C ASN A 246 0.55 -1.31 -24.51
N ARG A 247 1.70 -0.73 -24.87
CA ARG A 247 2.34 -0.99 -26.16
C ARG A 247 2.81 -2.44 -26.28
N GLU A 248 3.42 -2.99 -25.24
CA GLU A 248 3.87 -4.40 -25.20
C GLU A 248 2.69 -5.38 -25.27
N ALA A 249 1.56 -5.04 -24.63
CA ALA A 249 0.33 -5.83 -24.65
C ALA A 249 -0.55 -5.60 -25.91
N GLY A 250 -0.10 -4.79 -26.88
CA GLY A 250 -0.86 -4.51 -28.10
C GLY A 250 -2.16 -3.72 -27.88
N LYS A 251 -2.28 -2.99 -26.77
CA LYS A 251 -3.42 -2.13 -26.43
C LYS A 251 -3.40 -0.82 -27.24
N PRO A 252 -4.52 -0.08 -27.29
CA PRO A 252 -4.58 1.20 -28.00
C PRO A 252 -3.56 2.23 -27.47
N THR A 253 -3.06 3.07 -28.37
CA THR A 253 -2.24 4.23 -27.99
C THR A 253 -3.08 5.27 -27.25
N PHE A 254 -2.43 6.15 -26.48
CA PHE A 254 -3.11 7.25 -25.78
C PHE A 254 -3.98 8.10 -26.73
N LYS A 255 -3.49 8.38 -27.95
CA LYS A 255 -4.23 9.17 -28.94
C LYS A 255 -5.48 8.45 -29.45
N GLN A 256 -5.39 7.14 -29.67
CA GLN A 256 -6.54 6.32 -30.08
C GLN A 256 -7.57 6.24 -28.94
N ALA A 257 -7.15 5.94 -27.72
CA ALA A 257 -8.01 5.90 -26.54
C ALA A 257 -8.71 7.26 -26.31
N LYS A 258 -7.94 8.35 -26.35
CA LYS A 258 -8.48 9.72 -26.25
C LYS A 258 -9.51 10.03 -27.33
N CYS A 259 -9.29 9.56 -28.55
CA CYS A 259 -10.21 9.77 -29.66
C CYS A 259 -11.51 8.99 -29.47
N LEU A 260 -11.43 7.70 -29.14
CA LEU A 260 -12.59 6.84 -28.95
C LEU A 260 -13.43 7.27 -27.74
N ASN A 261 -12.79 7.69 -26.64
CA ASN A 261 -13.48 8.19 -25.44
C ASN A 261 -14.35 9.42 -25.74
N ARG A 262 -13.97 10.28 -26.69
CA ARG A 262 -14.81 11.42 -27.12
C ARG A 262 -16.16 10.99 -27.67
N TYR A 263 -16.23 9.79 -28.25
CA TYR A 263 -17.45 9.21 -28.82
C TYR A 263 -18.10 8.17 -27.91
N GLY A 264 -17.57 7.96 -26.69
CA GLY A 264 -18.07 6.96 -25.75
C GLY A 264 -17.75 5.51 -26.14
N LEU A 265 -16.72 5.31 -26.97
CA LEU A 265 -16.26 3.99 -27.41
C LEU A 265 -14.97 3.61 -26.68
N GLN A 266 -14.78 2.31 -26.46
CA GLN A 266 -13.55 1.74 -25.92
C GLN A 266 -13.09 0.57 -26.81
N ALA A 267 -11.78 0.37 -26.89
CA ALA A 267 -11.17 -0.72 -27.64
C ALA A 267 -10.14 -1.43 -26.75
N GLN A 268 -10.04 -2.75 -26.89
CA GLN A 268 -9.10 -3.56 -26.12
C GLN A 268 -7.75 -3.71 -26.83
N THR A 269 -7.73 -3.63 -28.16
CA THR A 269 -6.52 -3.81 -28.97
C THR A 269 -6.26 -2.61 -29.89
N PHE A 270 -4.99 -2.44 -30.27
CA PHE A 270 -4.56 -1.42 -31.23
C PHE A 270 -5.29 -1.55 -32.58
N THR A 271 -5.45 -2.78 -33.08
CA THR A 271 -6.09 -3.06 -34.37
C THR A 271 -7.57 -2.72 -34.33
N GLU A 272 -8.27 -3.12 -33.27
CA GLU A 272 -9.67 -2.77 -33.04
C GLU A 272 -9.87 -1.26 -32.94
N ALA A 273 -8.99 -0.57 -32.20
CA ALA A 273 -9.05 0.88 -32.06
C ALA A 273 -8.89 1.60 -33.41
N SER A 274 -7.95 1.16 -34.24
CA SER A 274 -7.78 1.68 -35.61
C SER A 274 -9.01 1.44 -36.47
N ALA A 275 -9.58 0.23 -36.44
CA ALA A 275 -10.78 -0.10 -37.21
C ALA A 275 -11.99 0.75 -36.82
N LEU A 276 -12.21 0.97 -35.51
CA LEU A 276 -13.26 1.84 -35.00
C LEU A 276 -13.04 3.31 -35.42
N MET A 277 -11.80 3.79 -35.36
CA MET A 277 -11.48 5.14 -35.82
C MET A 277 -11.70 5.31 -37.33
N ASP A 278 -11.37 4.30 -38.14
CA ASP A 278 -11.62 4.31 -39.59
C ASP A 278 -13.12 4.31 -39.90
N GLN A 279 -13.92 3.56 -39.14
CA GLN A 279 -15.38 3.58 -39.25
C GLN A 279 -15.95 4.96 -38.89
N LEU A 280 -15.49 5.55 -37.79
CA LEU A 280 -15.86 6.92 -37.41
C LEU A 280 -15.48 7.92 -38.49
N ALA A 281 -14.27 7.83 -39.06
CA ALA A 281 -13.82 8.70 -40.13
C ALA A 281 -14.70 8.57 -41.39
N LYS A 282 -15.05 7.35 -41.80
CA LYS A 282 -15.98 7.07 -42.92
C LYS A 282 -17.38 7.62 -42.67
N ASN A 283 -17.85 7.60 -41.42
CA ASN A 283 -19.14 8.15 -41.01
C ASN A 283 -19.12 9.66 -40.74
N GLY A 284 -18.04 10.37 -41.11
CA GLY A 284 -17.92 11.81 -40.91
C GLY A 284 -17.82 12.21 -39.44
N TRP A 285 -17.12 11.39 -38.64
CA TRP A 285 -16.93 11.54 -37.20
C TRP A 285 -18.24 11.53 -36.41
N LYS A 286 -19.17 10.68 -36.83
CA LYS A 286 -20.42 10.39 -36.12
C LYS A 286 -20.38 8.95 -35.61
N PRO A 287 -20.70 8.74 -34.31
CA PRO A 287 -20.77 7.40 -33.72
C PRO A 287 -21.92 6.58 -34.31
#